data_AF-A0A8T7BN78-F1
#
_entry.id   AF-A0A8T7BN78-F1
#
_cell.length_a   1.000
_cell.length_b   1.000
_cell.length_c   1.000
_cell.angle_alpha   90.00
_cell.angle_beta   90.00
_cell.angle_gamma   90.00
#
_symmetry.space_group_name_H-M   'P 1'
#
loop_
_entity.id
_entity.type
_entity.pdbx_description
1 polymer ?
#
loop_
_entity_poly.entity_id
_entity_poly.type
_entity_poly.pdbx_seq_one_letter_code
_entity_poly.pdbx_strand_id
1 'polypeptide(L)' 'MHKLQLETLKGMRDQLACYDWSDTELLELVDPKLGIITGFQDLLDQLDVLRQVDLDQVPPCAEIKSVK' A
#
# COMPACT_ATOMS: atom_id res chain seq x y z
N MET A 1 -5.25 7.59 2.24
CA MET A 1 -6.14 6.54 1.65
C MET A 1 -6.97 5.91 2.78
N HIS A 2 -8.03 5.13 2.49
CA HIS A 2 -8.69 4.35 3.57
C HIS A 2 -7.79 3.21 4.06
N LYS A 3 -7.95 2.81 5.33
CA LYS A 3 -7.19 1.70 5.91
C LYS A 3 -7.36 0.45 5.04
N LEU A 4 -6.24 -0.15 4.66
CA LEU A 4 -6.21 -1.38 3.87
C LEU A 4 -7.00 -2.49 4.59
N GLN A 5 -7.77 -3.25 3.81
CA GLN A 5 -8.55 -4.39 4.29
C GLN A 5 -7.97 -5.68 3.74
N LEU A 6 -7.99 -6.75 4.54
CA LEU A 6 -7.49 -8.07 4.14
C LEU A 6 -8.21 -8.59 2.88
N GLU A 7 -9.53 -8.37 2.80
CA GLU A 7 -10.35 -8.79 1.66
C GLU A 7 -9.90 -8.15 0.34
N THR A 8 -9.40 -6.92 0.38
CA THR A 8 -8.84 -6.25 -0.80
C THR A 8 -7.59 -6.99 -1.29
N LEU A 9 -6.70 -7.39 -0.39
CA LEU A 9 -5.48 -8.13 -0.73
C LEU A 9 -5.78 -9.54 -1.25
N LYS A 10 -6.75 -10.23 -0.66
CA LYS A 10 -7.23 -11.53 -1.13
C LYS A 10 -7.77 -11.44 -2.56
N GLY A 11 -8.64 -10.45 -2.81
CA GLY A 11 -9.15 -10.19 -4.16
C GLY A 11 -8.04 -9.91 -5.17
N MET A 12 -7.00 -9.16 -4.79
CA MET A 12 -5.83 -8.92 -5.64
C MET A 12 -5.04 -10.20 -5.93
N ARG A 13 -4.78 -11.02 -4.90
CA ARG A 13 -4.07 -12.31 -5.07
C ARG A 13 -4.79 -13.19 -6.10
N ASP A 14 -6.10 -13.29 -5.97
CA ASP A 14 -6.93 -14.14 -6.81
C ASP A 14 -7.05 -13.60 -8.25
N GLN A 15 -6.99 -12.28 -8.44
CA GLN A 15 -7.15 -11.63 -9.75
C GLN A 15 -5.84 -11.46 -10.54
N LEU A 16 -4.70 -11.28 -9.85
CA LEU A 16 -3.43 -10.88 -10.48
C LEU A 16 -2.48 -12.04 -10.77
N ALA A 17 -2.95 -13.29 -10.70
CA ALA A 17 -2.11 -14.49 -10.79
C ALA A 17 -0.87 -14.37 -9.88
N CYS A 18 -1.08 -13.84 -8.67
CA CYS A 18 -0.02 -13.68 -7.69
C CYS A 18 0.47 -15.04 -7.19
N TYR A 19 1.62 -15.01 -6.53
CA TYR A 19 2.11 -16.14 -5.76
C TYR A 19 1.07 -16.52 -4.68
N ASP A 20 1.02 -17.81 -4.30
CA ASP A 20 0.09 -18.35 -3.29
C ASP A 20 0.44 -17.89 -1.87
N TRP A 21 0.36 -16.58 -1.61
CA TRP A 21 0.48 -16.03 -0.28
C TRP A 21 -0.68 -16.53 0.58
N SER A 22 -0.34 -17.05 1.75
CA SER A 22 -1.31 -17.47 2.73
C SER A 22 -2.08 -16.26 3.28
N ASP A 23 -3.30 -16.52 3.75
CA ASP A 23 -4.12 -15.50 4.40
C ASP A 23 -3.43 -14.87 5.62
N THR A 24 -2.58 -15.64 6.31
CA THR A 24 -1.79 -15.18 7.46
C THR A 24 -0.74 -14.16 7.02
N GLU A 25 -0.03 -14.40 5.92
CA GLU A 25 0.96 -13.46 5.38
C GLU A 25 0.30 -12.16 4.92
N LEU A 26 -0.88 -12.25 4.28
CA LEU A 26 -1.64 -11.06 3.90
C LEU A 26 -2.16 -10.28 5.11
N LEU A 27 -2.52 -10.98 6.19
CA LEU A 27 -2.95 -10.35 7.43
C LEU A 27 -1.82 -9.52 8.06
N GLU A 28 -0.55 -9.92 7.93
CA GLU A 28 0.57 -9.14 8.45
C GLU A 28 0.71 -7.76 7.81
N LEU A 29 0.22 -7.58 6.57
CA LEU A 29 0.20 -6.28 5.89
C LEU A 29 -0.90 -5.34 6.39
N VAL A 30 -1.92 -5.88 7.08
CA VAL A 30 -3.11 -5.15 7.54
C VAL A 30 -3.12 -4.97 9.07
N ASP A 31 -2.64 -5.98 9.79
CA ASP A 31 -2.56 -6.04 11.26
C ASP A 31 -1.20 -6.62 11.69
N PRO A 32 -0.10 -5.85 11.55
CA PRO A 32 1.23 -6.33 11.90
C PRO A 32 1.36 -6.55 13.42
N LYS A 33 1.55 -7.81 13.85
CA LYS A 33 1.67 -8.18 15.27
C LYS A 33 3.09 -8.22 15.82
N LEU A 34 4.09 -8.46 14.96
CA LEU A 34 5.50 -8.62 15.35
C LEU A 34 6.42 -7.53 14.80
N GLY A 35 5.87 -6.50 14.16
CA GLY A 35 6.62 -5.32 13.72
C GLY A 35 7.46 -5.50 12.45
N ILE A 36 7.35 -6.62 11.73
CA ILE A 36 8.17 -6.90 10.54
C ILE A 36 7.70 -6.11 9.30
N ILE A 37 6.40 -5.88 9.13
CA ILE A 37 5.84 -5.10 8.00
C ILE A 37 4.88 -4.02 8.53
N THR A 38 5.40 -2.94 9.08
CA THR A 38 4.58 -1.82 9.61
C THR A 38 4.34 -0.71 8.59
N GLY A 39 5.18 -0.60 7.55
CA GLY A 39 5.18 0.55 6.64
C GLY A 39 4.25 0.48 5.43
N PHE A 40 3.48 -0.60 5.25
CA PHE A 40 2.68 -0.75 4.04
C PHE A 40 1.51 0.24 3.98
N GLN A 41 0.82 0.46 5.11
CA GLN A 41 -0.21 1.50 5.19
C GLN A 41 0.40 2.89 4.98
N ASP A 42 1.56 3.18 5.59
CA ASP A 42 2.26 4.46 5.40
C ASP A 42 2.61 4.71 3.93
N LEU A 43 3.04 3.67 3.21
CA LEU A 43 3.30 3.75 1.77
C LEU A 43 2.03 4.08 0.98
N LEU A 44 0.89 3.45 1.31
CA LEU A 44 -0.38 3.76 0.64
C LEU A 44 -0.82 5.21 0.91
N ASP A 45 -0.55 5.72 2.12
CA ASP A 45 -0.85 7.11 2.46
C ASP A 45 0.09 8.10 1.76
N GLN A 46 1.37 7.75 1.58
CA GLN A 46 2.30 8.52 0.74
C GLN A 46 1.85 8.55 -0.73
N LEU A 47 1.38 7.43 -1.28
CA LEU A 47 0.85 7.38 -2.65
C LEU A 47 -0.43 8.21 -2.81
N ASP A 48 -1.25 8.33 -1.77
CA ASP A 48 -2.46 9.15 -1.81
C ASP A 48 -2.14 10.64 -1.97
N VAL A 49 -0.96 11.10 -1.51
CA VAL A 49 -0.47 12.47 -1.75
C VAL A 49 -0.33 12.74 -3.23
N LEU A 50 0.15 11.77 -4.02
CA LEU A 50 0.30 11.94 -5.48
C LEU A 50 -1.03 12.21 -6.19
N ARG A 51 -2.16 11.73 -5.66
CA ARG A 51 -3.48 12.02 -6.25
C ARG A 51 -3.86 13.50 -6.15
N GLN A 52 -3.23 14.23 -5.24
CA GLN A 52 -3.49 15.64 -5.00
C GLN A 52 -2.52 16.57 -5.75
N VAL A 53 -1.54 16.00 -6.46
CA VAL A 53 -0.53 16.75 -7.20
C VAL A 53 -0.76 16.60 -8.70
N ASP A 54 -0.60 17.70 -9.44
CA ASP A 54 -0.58 17.67 -10.90
C ASP A 54 0.69 16.97 -11.38
N LEU A 55 0.54 15.74 -11.88
CA LEU A 55 1.66 14.87 -12.28
C LEU A 55 2.41 15.40 -13.50
N ASP A 56 1.83 16.30 -14.29
CA ASP A 56 2.51 16.92 -15.44
C ASP A 56 3.67 17.82 -15.01
N GLN A 57 3.65 18.28 -13.75
CA GLN A 57 4.69 19.13 -13.16
C GLN A 57 5.69 18.36 -12.31
N VAL A 58 5.49 17.05 -12.10
CA VAL A 58 6.35 16.22 -11.26
C VAL A 58 7.20 15.31 -12.16
N PRO A 59 8.54 15.47 -12.19
CA PRO A 59 9.38 14.59 -12.97
C PRO A 59 9.28 13.14 -12.46
N PRO A 60 9.36 12.13 -13.35
CA PRO A 60 9.38 10.73 -12.94
C PRO A 60 10.55 10.50 -11.96
N CYS A 61 10.30 9.74 -10.88
CA CYS A 61 11.21 9.54 -9.73
C CYS A 61 11.42 10.73 -8.78
N ALA A 62 10.62 11.79 -8.83
CA ALA A 62 10.65 12.82 -7.79
C ALA A 62 10.28 12.24 -6.40
N GLU A 63 10.96 12.72 -5.36
CA GLU A 63 10.68 12.34 -3.97
C GLU A 63 9.30 12.87 -3.53
N ILE A 64 8.45 11.99 -3.00
CA ILE A 64 7.10 12.34 -2.54
C ILE A 64 7.20 12.77 -1.08
N LYS A 65 7.16 14.08 -0.83
CA LYS A 65 7.18 14.62 0.53
C LYS A 65 5.77 14.62 1.10
N SER A 66 5.56 13.90 2.19
CA SER A 66 4.29 13.94 2.93
C SER A 66 4.11 15.34 3.53
N VAL A 67 3.05 16.05 3.14
CA VAL A 67 2.69 17.34 3.73
C VAL A 67 2.03 17.03 5.07
N LYS A 68 2.69 17.40 6.16
CA LYS A 68 2.15 17.32 7.52
C LYS A 68 0.95 18.24 7.71
#